data_AF-A0A932X698-F1
#
_entry.id   AF-A0A932X698-F1
#
_cell.length_a   1.000
_cell.length_b   1.000
_cell.length_c   1.000
_cell.angle_alpha   90.00
_cell.angle_beta   90.00
_cell.angle_gamma   90.00
#
_symmetry.space_group_name_H-M   'P 1'
#
loop_
_entity.id
_entity.type
_entity.pdbx_description
1 polymer ?
#
loop_
_entity_poly.entity_id
_entity_poly.type
_entity_poly.pdbx_seq_one_letter_code
_entity_poly.pdbx_strand_id
1 'polypeptide(L)'
;MVHWMMLLASAPEPAGPEAVLRRFAPEDQPLSKELAPAEGGWVVSSQGRHVYRLFEVADPGVEQAMLAYRADLKAEGLKGSLWRKGRAYLEMWCRFPGRGEFFSKGFHDAVSGTTDWVSCQTPFYLKAGERPDLIKLNLVVEGAGTVWIRNVELVRAPLKG
;
A
#
# COMPACT_ATOMS: atom_id res chain seq x y z
N MET A 1 -13.45 -29.32 -26.89
CA MET A 1 -12.69 -28.32 -27.67
C MET A 1 -13.34 -26.98 -27.35
N VAL A 2 -12.89 -26.22 -26.36
CA VAL A 2 -11.57 -25.65 -26.13
C VAL A 2 -11.38 -25.46 -24.62
N HIS A 3 -10.27 -25.97 -24.09
CA HIS A 3 -9.86 -25.85 -22.70
C HIS A 3 -8.93 -24.65 -22.60
N TRP A 4 -9.40 -23.54 -22.02
CA TRP A 4 -8.58 -22.35 -21.78
C TRP A 4 -8.35 -22.26 -20.27
N MET A 5 -7.35 -22.98 -19.76
CA MET A 5 -6.79 -22.71 -18.43
C MET A 5 -5.95 -21.44 -18.52
N MET A 6 -6.51 -20.32 -18.06
CA MET A 6 -5.67 -19.20 -17.62
C MET A 6 -4.86 -19.70 -16.42
N LEU A 7 -3.56 -19.89 -16.61
CA LEU A 7 -2.59 -19.94 -15.51
C LEU A 7 -2.59 -18.56 -14.85
N LEU A 8 -3.49 -18.34 -13.89
CA LEU A 8 -3.21 -17.42 -12.81
C LEU A 8 -2.05 -18.06 -12.05
N ALA A 9 -0.86 -17.44 -12.10
CA ALA A 9 0.17 -17.82 -11.14
C ALA A 9 -0.45 -17.62 -9.74
N SER A 10 -0.70 -18.72 -9.04
CA SER A 10 -1.20 -18.67 -7.67
C SER A 10 -0.19 -17.91 -6.81
N ALA A 11 -0.69 -17.11 -5.86
CA ALA A 11 0.19 -16.47 -4.89
C ALA A 11 1.06 -17.54 -4.20
N PRO A 12 2.36 -17.30 -3.98
CA PRO A 12 3.22 -18.24 -3.27
C PRO A 12 2.63 -18.62 -1.92
N GLU A 13 2.71 -19.90 -1.55
CA GLU A 13 2.14 -20.39 -0.29
C GLU A 13 2.92 -19.83 0.92
N PRO A 14 2.22 -19.37 1.96
CA PRO A 14 2.85 -19.04 3.24
C PRO A 14 3.53 -20.26 3.87
N ALA A 15 4.72 -20.06 4.43
CA ALA A 15 5.47 -21.04 5.21
C ALA A 15 5.23 -20.92 6.72
N GLY A 16 4.59 -19.84 7.18
CA GLY A 16 4.35 -19.60 8.60
C GLY A 16 3.32 -18.49 8.84
N PRO A 17 3.03 -18.19 10.12
CA PRO A 17 2.10 -17.12 10.47
C PRO A 17 2.67 -15.77 10.05
N GLU A 18 1.75 -14.83 9.82
CA GLU A 18 2.10 -13.45 9.58
C GLU A 18 2.60 -12.78 10.86
N ALA A 19 3.56 -11.86 10.70
CA ALA A 19 4.07 -11.02 11.76
C ALA A 19 4.05 -9.54 11.34
N VAL A 20 3.72 -8.66 12.28
CA VAL A 20 3.79 -7.21 12.10
C VAL A 20 5.26 -6.76 12.19
N LEU A 21 5.77 -6.13 11.13
CA LEU A 21 7.10 -5.53 11.10
C LEU A 21 7.10 -4.13 11.73
N ARG A 22 6.08 -3.32 11.40
CA ARG A 22 5.93 -1.97 11.91
C ARG A 22 4.47 -1.57 11.96
N ARG A 23 4.05 -0.98 13.08
CA ARG A 23 2.81 -0.21 13.21
C ARG A 23 3.14 1.27 13.15
N PHE A 24 2.26 2.05 12.52
CA PHE A 24 2.34 3.50 12.52
C PHE A 24 1.16 4.06 13.28
N ALA A 25 1.45 4.79 14.36
CA ALA A 25 0.47 5.41 15.22
C ALA A 25 0.24 6.87 14.78
N PRO A 26 -0.89 7.51 15.13
CA PRO A 26 -1.21 8.89 14.72
C PRO A 26 -0.14 9.94 15.10
N GLU A 27 0.71 9.63 16.07
CA GLU A 27 1.83 10.45 16.53
C GLU A 27 3.04 10.36 15.58
N ASP A 28 3.15 9.30 14.77
CA ASP A 28 4.13 9.22 13.69
C ASP A 28 3.82 10.28 12.63
N GLN A 29 4.84 10.98 12.14
CA GLN A 29 4.64 12.05 11.16
C GLN A 29 4.77 11.50 9.74
N PRO A 30 3.73 11.63 8.89
CA PRO A 30 3.86 11.36 7.47
C PRO A 30 4.92 12.26 6.85
N LEU A 31 5.66 11.74 5.87
CA LEU A 31 6.68 12.52 5.15
C LEU A 31 6.08 13.69 4.36
N SER A 32 4.84 13.56 3.90
CA SER A 32 4.08 14.65 3.26
C SER A 32 3.35 15.45 4.32
N LYS A 33 3.65 16.76 4.40
CA LYS A 33 3.16 17.66 5.46
C LYS A 33 1.69 18.06 5.31
N GLU A 34 1.11 17.76 4.14
CA GLU A 34 -0.28 18.01 3.79
C GLU A 34 -1.25 17.08 4.53
N LEU A 35 -0.76 15.97 5.07
CA LEU A 35 -1.55 15.08 5.90
C LEU A 35 -1.70 15.67 7.31
N ALA A 36 -2.94 15.95 7.70
CA ALA A 36 -3.27 16.38 9.04
C ALA A 36 -3.73 15.19 9.89
N PRO A 37 -3.42 15.12 11.20
CA PRO A 37 -3.99 14.12 12.08
C PRO A 37 -5.52 14.22 12.14
N ALA A 38 -6.22 13.08 11.98
CA ALA A 38 -7.68 13.00 12.09
C ALA A 38 -8.14 11.56 12.32
N GLU A 39 -9.19 11.37 13.13
CA GLU A 39 -9.89 10.09 13.30
C GLU A 39 -8.99 8.87 13.64
N GLY A 40 -7.96 9.07 14.45
CA GLY A 40 -7.02 8.02 14.81
C GLY A 40 -6.07 7.64 13.67
N GLY A 41 -5.84 8.54 12.72
CA GLY A 41 -4.87 8.43 11.64
C GLY A 41 -4.66 9.80 11.03
N TRP A 42 -4.74 9.88 9.69
CA TRP A 42 -4.49 11.11 8.95
C TRP A 42 -5.54 11.36 7.86
N VAL A 43 -5.70 12.62 7.48
CA VAL A 43 -6.59 13.08 6.41
C VAL A 43 -5.85 13.99 5.44
N VAL A 44 -6.23 13.93 4.16
CA VAL A 44 -5.76 14.85 3.14
C VAL A 44 -6.88 15.22 2.18
N SER A 45 -6.93 16.50 1.79
CA SER A 45 -7.77 16.98 0.70
C SER A 45 -6.93 17.16 -0.55
N SER A 46 -7.22 16.35 -1.57
CA SER A 46 -6.55 16.42 -2.86
C SER A 46 -7.35 17.28 -3.85
N GLN A 47 -6.64 18.02 -4.70
CA GLN A 47 -7.23 18.78 -5.82
C GLN A 47 -7.09 18.04 -7.17
N GLY A 48 -6.43 16.88 -7.18
CA GLY A 48 -6.12 16.16 -8.41
C GLY A 48 -5.25 14.93 -8.16
N ARG A 49 -4.48 14.51 -9.17
CA ARG A 49 -3.55 13.39 -9.02
C ARG A 49 -2.36 13.81 -8.16
N HIS A 50 -2.16 13.12 -7.04
CA HIS A 50 -1.03 13.35 -6.14
C HIS A 50 -0.57 12.04 -5.49
N VAL A 51 0.72 11.95 -5.19
CA VAL A 51 1.33 10.84 -4.43
C VAL A 51 1.81 11.40 -3.11
N TYR A 52 1.11 11.07 -2.03
CA TYR A 52 1.52 11.48 -0.69
C TYR A 52 2.42 10.40 -0.09
N ARG A 53 3.68 10.75 0.15
CA ARG A 53 4.65 9.92 0.86
C ARG A 53 4.26 9.85 2.33
N LEU A 54 4.05 8.65 2.86
CA LEU A 54 3.64 8.46 4.25
C LEU A 54 4.84 8.08 5.11
N PHE A 55 5.37 6.88 4.93
CA PHE A 55 6.38 6.34 5.83
C PHE A 55 7.45 5.55 5.09
N GLU A 56 8.58 5.39 5.76
CA GLU A 56 9.70 4.58 5.30
C GLU A 56 10.19 3.67 6.43
N VAL A 57 10.57 2.44 6.08
CA VAL A 57 11.19 1.47 6.99
C VAL A 57 12.55 1.10 6.40
N ALA A 58 13.61 1.59 7.04
CA ALA A 58 14.99 1.28 6.68
C ALA A 58 15.41 -0.08 7.24
N ASP A 59 16.27 -0.77 6.49
CA ASP A 59 16.92 -2.04 6.86
C ASP A 59 15.98 -3.07 7.52
N PRO A 60 14.87 -3.43 6.85
CA PRO A 60 13.83 -4.29 7.44
C PRO A 60 14.30 -5.73 7.74
N GLY A 61 15.45 -6.16 7.22
CA GLY A 61 16.02 -7.49 7.50
C GLY A 61 15.15 -8.66 7.00
N VAL A 62 14.43 -8.47 5.88
CA VAL A 62 13.49 -9.45 5.33
C VAL A 62 13.93 -10.00 3.97
N GLU A 63 13.55 -11.24 3.71
CA GLU A 63 13.82 -12.01 2.47
C GLU A 63 12.80 -13.14 2.38
N GLN A 64 12.57 -13.70 1.19
CA GLN A 64 11.75 -14.91 0.99
C GLN A 64 10.40 -14.85 1.72
N ALA A 65 9.73 -13.72 1.53
CA ALA A 65 8.52 -13.36 2.28
C ALA A 65 7.57 -12.56 1.39
N MET A 66 6.29 -12.67 1.68
CA MET A 66 5.30 -11.70 1.24
C MET A 66 5.29 -10.56 2.24
N LEU A 67 5.57 -9.36 1.77
CA LEU A 67 5.31 -8.12 2.49
C LEU A 67 3.92 -7.61 2.13
N ALA A 68 3.25 -6.95 3.05
CA ALA A 68 2.07 -6.17 2.73
C ALA A 68 2.00 -4.91 3.58
N TYR A 69 1.68 -3.78 2.94
CA TYR A 69 1.12 -2.65 3.68
C TYR A 69 -0.38 -2.85 3.78
N ARG A 70 -0.92 -2.59 4.97
CA ARG A 70 -2.35 -2.60 5.27
C ARG A 70 -2.74 -1.29 5.91
N ALA A 71 -3.92 -0.81 5.57
CA ALA A 71 -4.54 0.34 6.20
C ALA A 71 -6.04 0.35 5.92
N ASP A 72 -6.80 1.07 6.73
CA ASP A 72 -8.18 1.40 6.40
C ASP A 72 -8.21 2.74 5.68
N LEU A 73 -8.91 2.81 4.56
CA LEU A 73 -9.14 4.04 3.79
C LEU A 73 -10.61 4.44 3.86
N LYS A 74 -10.85 5.74 4.02
CA LYS A 74 -12.16 6.37 3.87
C LYS A 74 -12.04 7.48 2.83
N ALA A 75 -13.09 7.72 2.05
CA ALA A 75 -13.08 8.78 1.06
C ALA A 75 -14.39 9.58 1.07
N GLU A 76 -14.30 10.87 0.79
CA GLU A 76 -15.45 11.74 0.61
C GLU A 76 -15.32 12.51 -0.69
N GLY A 77 -16.33 12.36 -1.56
CA GLY A 77 -16.44 13.15 -2.78
C GLY A 77 -15.27 12.96 -3.74
N LEU A 78 -14.59 11.81 -3.74
CA LEU A 78 -13.41 11.57 -4.56
C LEU A 78 -13.79 11.42 -6.04
N LYS A 79 -13.66 12.53 -6.76
CA LYS A 79 -14.02 12.69 -8.18
C LYS A 79 -12.79 12.64 -9.05
N GLY A 80 -12.89 11.92 -10.16
CA GLY A 80 -11.83 11.86 -11.16
C GLY A 80 -12.07 12.84 -12.31
N SER A 81 -11.34 12.64 -13.39
CA SER A 81 -11.51 13.41 -14.64
C SER A 81 -12.64 12.86 -15.52
N LEU A 82 -13.00 13.57 -16.59
CA LEU A 82 -14.11 13.25 -17.51
C LEU A 82 -14.21 11.77 -17.94
N TRP A 83 -13.07 11.08 -18.12
CA TRP A 83 -13.00 9.69 -18.61
C TRP A 83 -12.50 8.67 -17.58
N ARG A 84 -12.17 9.11 -16.35
CA ARG A 84 -11.58 8.24 -15.32
C ARG A 84 -12.19 8.54 -13.96
N LYS A 85 -12.70 7.51 -13.29
CA LYS A 85 -13.18 7.60 -11.90
C LYS A 85 -12.05 8.02 -10.97
N GLY A 86 -12.38 8.83 -9.97
CA GLY A 86 -11.44 9.21 -8.92
C GLY A 86 -11.18 8.03 -8.00
N ARG A 87 -9.94 7.83 -7.57
CA ARG A 87 -9.59 6.69 -6.70
C ARG A 87 -8.40 6.96 -5.80
N ALA A 88 -8.35 6.31 -4.65
CA ALA A 88 -7.21 6.35 -3.75
C ALA A 88 -6.79 4.93 -3.36
N TYR A 89 -5.48 4.68 -3.30
CA TYR A 89 -4.93 3.35 -3.02
C TYR A 89 -3.54 3.43 -2.39
N LEU A 90 -3.14 2.35 -1.72
CA LEU A 90 -1.80 2.20 -1.19
C LEU A 90 -0.82 1.84 -2.31
N GLU A 91 0.38 2.39 -2.23
CA GLU A 91 1.49 2.04 -3.11
C GLU A 91 2.72 1.76 -2.26
N MET A 92 3.33 0.59 -2.49
CA MET A 92 4.55 0.16 -1.82
C MET A 92 5.73 0.26 -2.78
N TRP A 93 6.86 0.78 -2.30
CA TRP A 93 8.13 0.71 -3.00
C TRP A 93 9.16 -0.05 -2.16
N CYS A 94 9.88 -0.98 -2.78
CA CYS A 94 10.99 -1.71 -2.19
C CYS A 94 12.27 -1.35 -2.95
N ARG A 95 13.26 -0.79 -2.25
CA ARG A 95 14.60 -0.55 -2.78
C ARG A 95 15.48 -1.75 -2.47
N PHE A 96 16.24 -2.19 -3.47
CA PHE A 96 17.22 -3.26 -3.36
C PHE A 96 18.61 -2.71 -3.68
N PRO A 97 19.60 -2.90 -2.80
CA PRO A 97 20.98 -2.47 -3.04
C PRO A 97 21.50 -2.96 -4.39
N GLY A 98 22.02 -2.04 -5.21
CA GLY A 98 22.58 -2.33 -6.53
C GLY A 98 21.57 -2.73 -7.62
N ARG A 99 20.27 -2.84 -7.31
CA ARG A 99 19.22 -3.26 -8.26
C ARG A 99 18.15 -2.19 -8.51
N GLY A 100 18.08 -1.16 -7.67
CA GLY A 100 17.12 -0.05 -7.80
C GLY A 100 15.83 -0.27 -7.01
N GLU A 101 14.75 0.40 -7.42
CA GLU A 101 13.46 0.37 -6.73
C GLU A 101 12.38 -0.30 -7.58
N PHE A 102 11.56 -1.12 -6.93
CA PHE A 102 10.42 -1.81 -7.52
C PHE A 102 9.17 -1.47 -6.72
N PHE A 103 8.01 -1.47 -7.37
CA PHE A 103 6.77 -1.05 -6.73
C PHE A 103 5.63 -2.05 -6.89
N SER A 104 4.68 -1.97 -5.97
CA SER A 104 3.37 -2.60 -6.05
C SER A 104 2.29 -1.55 -5.79
N LYS A 105 1.16 -1.67 -6.50
CA LYS A 105 0.03 -0.72 -6.43
C LYS A 105 -1.25 -1.47 -6.08
N GLY A 106 -1.94 -1.05 -5.03
CA GLY A 106 -3.22 -1.61 -4.59
C GLY A 106 -4.41 -1.24 -5.47
N PHE A 107 -4.30 -1.38 -6.79
CA PHE A 107 -5.38 -0.98 -7.71
C PHE A 107 -6.69 -1.75 -7.48
N HIS A 108 -6.61 -3.01 -7.05
CA HIS A 108 -7.78 -3.84 -6.77
C HIS A 108 -8.52 -3.44 -5.49
N ASP A 109 -7.82 -2.80 -4.56
CA ASP A 109 -8.36 -2.37 -3.25
C ASP A 109 -8.62 -0.86 -3.20
N ALA A 110 -8.64 -0.18 -4.36
CA ALA A 110 -8.75 1.27 -4.41
C ALA A 110 -10.16 1.76 -4.01
N VAL A 111 -10.24 2.73 -3.10
CA VAL A 111 -11.50 3.42 -2.74
C VAL A 111 -11.81 4.52 -3.75
N SER A 112 -13.10 4.86 -3.92
CA SER A 112 -13.55 5.84 -4.92
C SER A 112 -14.89 6.47 -4.56
N GLY A 113 -15.15 7.70 -5.00
CA GLY A 113 -16.37 8.43 -4.65
C GLY A 113 -16.43 8.75 -3.15
N THR A 114 -17.56 8.45 -2.52
CA THR A 114 -17.71 8.50 -1.06
C THR A 114 -17.83 7.08 -0.53
N THR A 115 -17.01 6.73 0.45
CA THR A 115 -17.02 5.44 1.13
C THR A 115 -16.82 5.67 2.61
N ASP A 116 -17.35 4.78 3.44
CA ASP A 116 -16.87 4.65 4.81
C ASP A 116 -15.49 3.95 4.82
N TRP A 117 -14.97 3.63 6.00
CA TRP A 117 -13.74 2.88 6.19
C TRP A 117 -13.77 1.51 5.49
N VAL A 118 -12.81 1.29 4.60
CA VAL A 118 -12.58 0.04 3.87
C VAL A 118 -11.14 -0.40 4.12
N SER A 119 -10.94 -1.66 4.52
CA SER A 119 -9.61 -2.22 4.67
C SER A 119 -8.98 -2.49 3.30
N CYS A 120 -7.78 -1.97 3.10
CA CYS A 120 -7.02 -2.05 1.86
C CYS A 120 -5.65 -2.67 2.13
N GLN A 121 -5.10 -3.42 1.16
CA GLN A 121 -3.74 -3.89 1.24
C GLN A 121 -2.99 -3.80 -0.08
N THR A 122 -1.66 -3.82 -0.01
CA THR A 122 -0.79 -3.87 -1.19
C THR A 122 0.35 -4.84 -0.92
N PRO A 123 0.30 -6.05 -1.50
CA PRO A 123 1.34 -7.05 -1.31
C PRO A 123 2.55 -6.82 -2.21
N PHE A 124 3.72 -7.28 -1.75
CA PHE A 124 4.97 -7.34 -2.50
C PHE A 124 5.68 -8.66 -2.16
N TYR A 125 6.03 -9.45 -3.17
CA TYR A 125 6.65 -10.76 -2.97
C TYR A 125 8.17 -10.66 -3.12
N LEU A 126 8.89 -11.12 -2.10
CA LEU A 126 10.35 -11.26 -2.11
C LEU A 126 10.71 -12.72 -2.34
N LYS A 127 11.55 -12.98 -3.33
CA LYS A 127 12.17 -14.30 -3.53
C LYS A 127 13.41 -14.45 -2.63
N ALA A 128 13.96 -15.66 -2.58
CA ALA A 128 15.31 -15.86 -2.06
C ALA A 128 16.32 -15.03 -2.87
N GLY A 129 17.27 -14.40 -2.17
CA GLY A 129 18.20 -13.40 -2.70
C GLY A 129 17.66 -11.97 -2.75
N GLU A 130 16.37 -11.74 -2.50
CA GLU A 130 15.76 -10.42 -2.57
C GLU A 130 15.62 -9.79 -1.19
N ARG A 131 16.62 -8.97 -0.83
CA ARG A 131 16.70 -8.26 0.46
C ARG A 131 16.59 -6.75 0.24
N PRO A 132 15.41 -6.14 0.48
CA PRO A 132 15.30 -4.71 0.39
C PRO A 132 15.95 -4.03 1.60
N ASP A 133 16.58 -2.88 1.37
CA ASP A 133 17.18 -2.03 2.41
C ASP A 133 16.30 -0.82 2.76
N LEU A 134 15.25 -0.58 1.97
CA LEU A 134 14.25 0.45 2.24
C LEU A 134 12.88 0.03 1.70
N ILE A 135 11.86 0.10 2.54
CA ILE A 135 10.46 -0.09 2.16
C ILE A 135 9.73 1.23 2.37
N LYS A 136 8.99 1.71 1.37
CA LYS A 136 8.24 2.97 1.41
C LYS A 136 6.75 2.72 1.24
N LEU A 137 5.94 3.49 1.98
CA LEU A 137 4.51 3.58 1.80
C LEU A 137 4.12 4.94 1.24
N ASN A 138 3.33 4.92 0.17
CA ASN A 138 2.63 6.08 -0.34
C ASN A 138 1.11 5.86 -0.31
N LEU A 139 0.36 6.95 -0.10
CA LEU A 139 -1.04 7.05 -0.47
C LEU A 139 -1.13 7.77 -1.82
N VAL A 140 -1.59 7.05 -2.84
CA VAL A 140 -1.83 7.64 -4.16
C VAL A 140 -3.28 8.06 -4.26
N VAL A 141 -3.53 9.33 -4.54
CA VAL A 141 -4.87 9.87 -4.80
C VAL A 141 -4.93 10.32 -6.25
N GLU A 142 -5.82 9.74 -7.03
CA GLU A 142 -6.13 10.11 -8.40
C GLU A 142 -7.49 10.80 -8.42
N GLY A 143 -7.55 12.11 -8.16
CA GLY A 143 -8.80 12.86 -8.18
C GLY A 143 -8.88 13.95 -7.13
N ALA A 144 -9.92 14.78 -7.22
CA ALA A 144 -10.23 15.79 -6.22
C ALA A 144 -11.19 15.21 -5.18
N GLY A 145 -10.94 15.46 -3.90
CA GLY A 145 -11.75 14.95 -2.78
C GLY A 145 -10.92 14.78 -1.52
N THR A 146 -11.54 14.27 -0.47
CA THR A 146 -10.88 14.05 0.82
C THR A 146 -10.69 12.56 1.07
N VAL A 147 -9.51 12.17 1.55
CA VAL A 147 -9.16 10.79 1.85
C VAL A 147 -8.59 10.73 3.26
N TRP A 148 -9.08 9.78 4.05
CA TRP A 148 -8.53 9.44 5.36
C TRP A 148 -7.84 8.08 5.29
N ILE A 149 -6.83 7.92 6.14
CA ILE A 149 -6.09 6.68 6.30
C ILE A 149 -5.80 6.44 7.78
N ARG A 150 -6.00 5.20 8.26
CA ARG A 150 -5.67 4.79 9.64
C ARG A 150 -5.26 3.32 9.70
N ASN A 151 -4.89 2.85 10.89
CA ASN A 151 -4.50 1.46 11.15
C ASN A 151 -3.39 0.97 10.21
N VAL A 152 -2.38 1.82 10.00
CA VAL A 152 -1.32 1.57 9.02
C VAL A 152 -0.30 0.58 9.60
N GLU A 153 -0.12 -0.54 8.91
CA GLU A 153 0.83 -1.59 9.30
C GLU A 153 1.64 -2.08 8.10
N LEU A 154 2.92 -2.34 8.33
CA LEU A 154 3.74 -3.20 7.48
C LEU A 154 3.80 -4.58 8.12
N VAL A 155 3.37 -5.60 7.37
CA VAL A 155 3.39 -7.00 7.80
C VAL A 155 4.24 -7.86 6.88
N ARG A 156 4.69 -9.00 7.39
CA ARG A 156 5.36 -10.05 6.63
C ARG A 156 4.75 -11.42 6.87
N ALA A 157 4.68 -12.22 5.82
CA ALA A 157 4.43 -13.65 5.91
C ALA A 157 5.59 -14.40 5.22
N PRO A 158 6.29 -15.32 5.91
CA PRO A 158 7.30 -16.16 5.27
C PRO A 158 6.69 -16.95 4.11
N LEU A 159 7.44 -17.14 3.02
CA LEU A 159 7.00 -17.93 1.87
C LEU A 159 7.73 -19.27 1.83
N LYS A 160 7.07 -20.30 1.30
CA LYS A 160 7.74 -21.55 0.96
C LYS A 160 8.73 -21.29 -0.20
N GLY A 161 9.92 -21.87 -0.07
CA GLY A 161 10.98 -21.83 -1.10
C GLY A 161 10.77 -22.82 -2.21
#